data_AF-A0A1E5Q8D2-F1
#
_entry.id   AF-A0A1E5Q8D2-F1
#
_cell.length_a   1.000
_cell.length_b   1.000
_cell.length_c   1.000
_cell.angle_alpha   90.00
_cell.angle_beta   90.00
_cell.angle_gamma   90.00
#
_symmetry.space_group_name_H-M   'P 1'
#
loop_
_entity.id
_entity.type
_entity.pdbx_description
1 polymer ?
#
loop_
_entity_poly.entity_id
_entity_poly.type
_entity_poly.pdbx_seq_one_letter_code
_entity_poly.pdbx_strand_id
1 'polypeptide(L)'
;MTSPSNHFSLLLVPDASAGRRTRTIIAERKLGLGVKVVTWIELIEEARLAYLLSPLVDNWNDSVKLAIEETEEGYWRRSFNVDPSGTATAVAVALDEAIRYGTSENWSAPLLSKRTNSTLSDLWRLWEHMDFMLPPELMLIDEVRSGSERAISKFSVHKIDGWPRLDRFQSELLDLLSERGAEPNQNLLGILQEIYSLPTPSATTSAPQKLAHLCFTGSKGEIPVSDDIGFLVARDPLQEVECATGIIQSLTDKGVLPEEIGVLLPDAPYYAQAFADALTVIGQPIAGLTIKIPLRDLPLIKIGEHSRR
;
A
#
# COMPACT_ATOMS: atom_id res chain seq x y z
N MET A 1 24.55 13.14 36.14
CA MET A 1 24.05 11.85 35.61
C MET A 1 22.91 12.18 34.66
N THR A 2 23.23 12.33 33.38
CA THR A 2 22.23 12.50 32.33
C THR A 2 21.51 11.16 32.17
N SER A 3 20.21 11.12 32.43
CA SER A 3 19.37 9.98 32.03
C SER A 3 19.70 9.64 30.58
N PRO A 4 19.87 8.36 30.21
CA PRO A 4 19.96 7.99 28.80
C PRO A 4 18.65 8.47 28.18
N SER A 5 18.74 9.54 27.40
CA SER A 5 17.62 10.03 26.63
C SER A 5 17.26 8.88 25.70
N ASN A 6 16.11 8.27 25.93
CA ASN A 6 15.64 7.08 25.22
C ASN A 6 15.26 7.50 23.80
N HIS A 7 16.29 7.77 22.99
CA HIS A 7 16.18 8.21 21.61
C HIS A 7 16.09 6.96 20.76
N PHE A 8 14.95 6.80 20.09
CA PHE A 8 14.74 5.73 19.14
C PHE A 8 14.78 6.29 17.72
N SER A 9 15.39 5.54 16.81
CA SER A 9 15.41 5.86 15.39
C SER A 9 14.42 4.96 14.65
N LEU A 10 13.49 5.56 13.94
CA LEU A 10 12.50 4.88 13.11
C LEU A 10 12.95 4.93 11.66
N LEU A 11 13.16 3.77 11.05
CA LEU A 11 13.51 3.63 9.64
C LEU A 11 12.26 3.31 8.84
N LEU A 12 11.77 4.29 8.09
CA LEU A 12 10.55 4.18 7.30
C LEU A 12 10.81 3.37 6.02
N VAL A 13 10.03 2.31 5.82
CA VAL A 13 10.08 1.42 4.66
C VAL A 13 8.69 1.35 3.99
N PRO A 14 8.61 1.02 2.69
CA PRO A 14 7.33 1.01 1.96
C PRO A 14 6.37 -0.10 2.39
N ASP A 15 6.91 -1.29 2.74
CA ASP A 15 6.10 -2.47 3.01
C ASP A 15 6.84 -3.46 3.94
N ALA A 16 6.13 -4.53 4.32
CA ALA A 16 6.64 -5.55 5.23
C ALA A 16 7.85 -6.32 4.66
N SER A 17 7.93 -6.51 3.34
CA SER A 17 9.04 -7.21 2.68
C SER A 17 10.32 -6.38 2.73
N ALA A 18 10.21 -5.10 2.39
CA ALA A 18 11.25 -4.10 2.55
C ALA A 18 11.67 -4.01 4.03
N GLY A 19 10.72 -4.03 4.96
CA GLY A 19 10.97 -4.04 6.40
C GLY A 19 11.73 -5.28 6.88
N ARG A 20 11.40 -6.47 6.36
CA ARG A 20 12.13 -7.71 6.66
C ARG A 20 13.58 -7.61 6.16
N ARG A 21 13.79 -7.22 4.90
CA ARG A 21 15.13 -7.05 4.32
C ARG A 21 16.00 -6.09 5.13
N THR A 22 15.45 -4.93 5.49
CA THR A 22 16.17 -3.91 6.26
C THR A 22 16.50 -4.38 7.67
N ARG A 23 15.57 -5.07 8.34
CA ARG A 23 15.84 -5.69 9.65
C ARG A 23 16.98 -6.71 9.60
N THR A 24 17.01 -7.57 8.58
CA THR A 24 18.09 -8.55 8.39
C THR A 24 19.45 -7.85 8.29
N ILE A 25 19.57 -6.84 7.42
CA ILE A 25 20.83 -6.12 7.18
C ILE A 25 21.29 -5.36 8.44
N ILE A 26 20.37 -4.75 9.18
CA ILE A 26 20.69 -4.06 10.45
C ILE A 26 21.18 -5.05 11.50
N ALA A 27 20.55 -6.22 11.60
CA ALA A 27 20.94 -7.27 12.53
C ALA A 27 22.35 -7.81 12.19
N GLU A 28 22.64 -8.08 10.92
CA GLU A 28 23.97 -8.50 10.45
C GLU A 28 25.05 -7.46 10.76
N ARG A 29 24.71 -6.17 10.67
CA ARG A 29 25.62 -5.05 10.99
C ARG A 29 25.70 -4.73 12.48
N LYS A 30 24.96 -5.44 13.34
CA LYS A 30 24.92 -5.24 14.80
C LYS A 30 24.49 -3.83 15.23
N LEU A 31 23.54 -3.24 14.49
CA LEU A 31 23.03 -1.88 14.72
C LEU A 31 21.61 -1.85 15.31
N GLY A 32 21.14 -2.96 15.90
CA GLY A 32 19.74 -3.12 16.32
C GLY A 32 19.32 -2.40 17.61
N LEU A 33 20.24 -1.80 18.38
CA LEU A 33 19.89 -1.12 19.62
C LEU A 33 19.33 0.27 19.34
N GLY A 34 18.12 0.54 19.81
CA GLY A 34 17.46 1.85 19.64
C GLY A 34 16.94 2.11 18.23
N VAL A 35 16.89 1.10 17.35
CA VAL A 35 16.42 1.24 15.96
C VAL A 35 15.20 0.37 15.73
N LYS A 36 14.13 0.96 15.19
CA LYS A 36 12.94 0.23 14.72
C LYS A 36 12.81 0.43 13.21
N VAL A 37 12.52 -0.64 12.49
CA VAL A 37 12.14 -0.57 11.07
C VAL A 37 10.62 -0.61 11.01
N VAL A 38 10.01 0.40 10.40
CA VAL A 38 8.57 0.62 10.43
C VAL A 38 8.02 0.90 9.03
N THR A 39 6.86 0.36 8.73
CA THR A 39 5.98 0.76 7.63
C THR A 39 5.23 2.05 8.00
N TRP A 40 4.50 2.63 7.05
CA TRP A 40 3.69 3.82 7.31
C TRP A 40 2.67 3.61 8.45
N ILE A 41 1.94 2.49 8.43
CA ILE A 41 0.94 2.16 9.47
C ILE A 41 1.60 2.05 10.85
N GLU A 42 2.76 1.41 10.92
CA GLU A 42 3.52 1.27 12.16
C GLU A 42 4.07 2.63 12.65
N LEU A 43 4.48 3.52 11.73
CA LEU A 43 4.91 4.87 12.07
C LEU A 43 3.76 5.70 12.67
N ILE A 44 2.57 5.62 12.09
CA ILE A 44 1.37 6.29 12.60
C ILE A 44 1.08 5.83 14.04
N GLU A 45 1.21 4.55 14.32
CA GLU A 45 1.01 4.01 15.66
C GLU A 45 2.09 4.51 16.65
N GLU A 46 3.37 4.55 16.24
CA GLU A 46 4.43 5.11 17.08
C GLU A 46 4.19 6.61 17.37
N ALA A 47 3.71 7.37 16.39
CA ALA A 47 3.31 8.76 16.58
C ALA A 47 2.12 8.87 17.55
N ARG A 48 1.08 8.05 17.38
CA ARG A 48 -0.09 8.00 18.27
C ARG A 48 0.33 7.80 19.73
N LEU A 49 1.20 6.83 19.98
CA LEU A 49 1.71 6.51 21.31
C LEU A 49 2.57 7.64 21.88
N ALA A 50 3.43 8.25 21.06
CA ALA A 50 4.29 9.35 21.48
C ALA A 50 3.53 10.63 21.83
N TYR A 51 2.35 10.85 21.23
CA TYR A 51 1.48 12.00 21.51
C TYR A 51 0.32 11.65 22.46
N LEU A 52 0.25 10.41 22.96
CA LEU A 52 -0.82 9.91 23.83
C LEU A 52 -2.23 10.09 23.24
N LEU A 53 -2.36 9.96 21.92
CA LEU A 53 -3.63 10.08 21.25
C LEU A 53 -4.50 8.84 21.47
N SER A 54 -5.81 9.02 21.41
CA SER A 54 -6.78 7.92 21.56
C SER A 54 -6.58 6.87 20.46
N PRO A 55 -6.91 5.59 20.71
CA PRO A 55 -6.93 4.58 19.66
C PRO A 55 -7.84 5.01 18.50
N LEU A 56 -7.39 4.76 17.27
CA LEU A 56 -8.21 4.99 16.09
C LEU A 56 -9.42 4.06 16.09
N VAL A 57 -10.61 4.65 16.00
CA VAL A 57 -11.85 3.90 15.74
C VAL A 57 -12.12 4.02 14.25
N ASP A 58 -12.01 2.91 13.52
CA ASP A 58 -12.31 2.89 12.09
C ASP A 58 -13.81 2.70 11.88
N ASN A 59 -14.54 3.82 11.83
CA ASN A 59 -15.96 3.90 11.47
C ASN A 59 -16.15 4.62 10.13
N TRP A 60 -15.11 4.76 9.31
CA TRP A 60 -15.14 5.56 8.09
C TRP A 60 -16.19 5.04 7.11
N ASN A 61 -16.11 3.75 6.78
CA ASN A 61 -17.04 3.12 5.84
C ASN A 61 -18.50 3.20 6.32
N ASP A 62 -18.73 3.02 7.62
CA ASP A 62 -20.07 3.11 8.19
C ASP A 62 -20.61 4.55 8.13
N SER A 63 -19.76 5.54 8.41
CA SER A 63 -20.12 6.96 8.34
C SER A 63 -20.45 7.39 6.90
N VAL A 64 -19.62 6.97 5.93
CA VAL A 64 -19.88 7.19 4.51
C VAL A 64 -21.18 6.51 4.08
N LYS A 65 -21.41 5.27 4.52
CA LYS A 65 -22.63 4.54 4.20
C LYS A 65 -23.87 5.26 4.71
N LEU A 66 -23.87 5.70 5.98
CA LEU A 66 -24.98 6.45 6.56
C LEU A 66 -25.24 7.76 5.78
N ALA A 67 -24.19 8.50 5.43
CA ALA A 67 -24.33 9.71 4.64
C ALA A 67 -24.91 9.45 3.23
N ILE A 68 -24.52 8.33 2.59
CA ILE A 68 -25.12 7.91 1.30
C ILE A 68 -26.59 7.50 1.46
N GLU A 69 -26.98 6.90 2.59
CA GLU A 69 -28.38 6.54 2.87
C GLU A 69 -29.26 7.77 3.04
N GLU A 70 -28.74 8.82 3.69
CA GLU A 70 -29.42 10.09 3.93
C GLU A 70 -29.47 10.99 2.69
N THR A 71 -28.53 10.83 1.75
CA THR A 71 -28.49 11.63 0.52
C THR A 71 -29.35 10.97 -0.57
N GLU A 72 -30.39 11.68 -1.02
CA GLU A 72 -31.31 11.17 -2.06
C GLU A 72 -30.72 11.18 -3.48
N GLU A 73 -29.71 12.02 -3.70
CA GLU A 73 -29.06 12.24 -5.00
C GLU A 73 -27.58 11.85 -4.99
N GLY A 74 -27.02 11.62 -6.18
CA GLY A 74 -25.60 11.32 -6.35
C GLY A 74 -25.37 10.23 -7.40
N TYR A 75 -24.20 10.29 -8.04
CA TYR A 75 -23.81 9.34 -9.07
C TYR A 75 -23.92 7.86 -8.65
N TRP A 76 -23.63 7.54 -7.38
CA TRP A 76 -23.64 6.18 -6.84
C TRP A 76 -25.03 5.62 -6.51
N ARG A 77 -26.10 6.44 -6.52
CA ARG A 77 -27.42 6.06 -5.98
C ARG A 77 -28.00 4.79 -6.60
N ARG A 78 -27.84 4.62 -7.91
CA ARG A 78 -28.32 3.41 -8.63
C ARG A 78 -27.57 2.16 -8.20
N SER A 79 -26.25 2.25 -8.05
CA SER A 79 -25.41 1.14 -7.60
C SER A 79 -25.70 0.79 -6.14
N PHE A 80 -25.87 1.82 -5.31
CA PHE A 80 -26.18 1.67 -3.88
C PHE A 80 -27.48 0.91 -3.65
N ASN A 81 -28.51 1.14 -4.48
CA ASN A 81 -29.77 0.39 -4.39
C ASN A 81 -29.63 -1.11 -4.72
N VAL A 82 -28.56 -1.52 -5.41
CA VAL A 82 -28.30 -2.92 -5.78
C VAL A 82 -27.36 -3.58 -4.78
N ASP A 83 -26.26 -2.90 -4.44
CA ASP A 83 -25.28 -3.35 -3.46
C ASP A 83 -24.86 -2.17 -2.56
N PRO A 84 -25.56 -1.97 -1.43
CA PRO A 84 -25.25 -0.89 -0.50
C PRO A 84 -23.83 -0.96 0.06
N SER A 85 -23.36 -2.16 0.40
CA SER A 85 -22.09 -2.35 1.10
C SER A 85 -20.89 -2.18 0.17
N GLY A 86 -20.91 -2.81 -1.01
CA GLY A 86 -19.83 -2.65 -1.98
C GLY A 86 -19.80 -1.25 -2.58
N THR A 87 -20.97 -0.64 -2.81
CA THR A 87 -21.02 0.75 -3.29
C THR A 87 -20.49 1.72 -2.23
N ALA A 88 -20.88 1.59 -0.95
CA ALA A 88 -20.36 2.44 0.12
C ALA A 88 -18.84 2.31 0.25
N THR A 89 -18.30 1.08 0.18
CA THR A 89 -16.85 0.84 0.22
C THR A 89 -16.14 1.54 -0.95
N ALA A 90 -16.66 1.40 -2.17
CA ALA A 90 -16.06 2.03 -3.35
C ALA A 90 -16.12 3.57 -3.27
N VAL A 91 -17.22 4.13 -2.77
CA VAL A 91 -17.38 5.58 -2.56
C VAL A 91 -16.46 6.08 -1.45
N ALA A 92 -16.32 5.33 -0.35
CA ALA A 92 -15.44 5.67 0.76
C ALA A 92 -13.97 5.71 0.34
N VAL A 93 -13.51 4.76 -0.49
CA VAL A 93 -12.17 4.76 -1.08
C VAL A 93 -11.98 5.98 -2.00
N ALA A 94 -12.93 6.22 -2.90
CA ALA A 94 -12.85 7.36 -3.82
C ALA A 94 -12.87 8.71 -3.08
N LEU A 95 -13.63 8.81 -1.99
CA LEU A 95 -13.68 10.00 -1.15
C LEU A 95 -12.36 10.21 -0.39
N ASP A 96 -11.80 9.16 0.21
CA ASP A 96 -10.47 9.22 0.86
C ASP A 96 -9.39 9.69 -0.13
N GLU A 97 -9.35 9.12 -1.33
CA GLU A 97 -8.43 9.56 -2.39
C GLU A 97 -8.66 11.03 -2.78
N ALA A 98 -9.92 11.46 -2.92
CA ALA A 98 -10.25 12.84 -3.25
C ALA A 98 -9.81 13.81 -2.14
N ILE A 99 -9.96 13.44 -0.87
CA ILE A 99 -9.49 14.23 0.26
C ILE A 99 -7.96 14.32 0.27
N ARG A 100 -7.26 13.21 0.02
CA ARG A 100 -5.78 13.15 0.01
C ARG A 100 -5.15 13.97 -1.12
N TYR A 101 -5.71 13.86 -2.33
CA TYR A 101 -5.09 14.42 -3.54
C TYR A 101 -5.82 15.66 -4.10
N GLY A 102 -7.00 15.99 -3.60
CA GLY A 102 -7.78 17.14 -4.07
C GLY A 102 -7.12 18.46 -3.71
N THR A 103 -6.80 19.29 -4.71
CA THR A 103 -6.03 20.54 -4.56
C THR A 103 -6.87 21.82 -4.66
N SER A 104 -8.15 21.72 -5.02
CA SER A 104 -9.04 22.87 -5.20
C SER A 104 -10.26 22.80 -4.27
N GLU A 105 -10.82 23.97 -3.93
CA GLU A 105 -12.19 24.08 -3.40
C GLU A 105 -13.14 23.42 -4.41
N ASN A 106 -13.98 22.49 -3.93
CA ASN A 106 -14.91 21.69 -4.72
C ASN A 106 -14.29 20.67 -5.70
N TRP A 107 -12.98 20.41 -5.62
CA TRP A 107 -12.26 19.42 -6.45
C TRP A 107 -12.52 19.51 -7.96
N SER A 108 -12.92 20.68 -8.45
CA SER A 108 -13.21 20.87 -9.87
C SER A 108 -11.92 21.01 -10.67
N ALA A 109 -11.86 20.35 -11.83
CA ALA A 109 -10.71 20.42 -12.73
C ALA A 109 -11.17 20.65 -14.19
N PRO A 110 -10.75 21.76 -14.84
CA PRO A 110 -11.19 22.11 -16.19
C PRO A 110 -10.88 21.09 -17.28
N LEU A 111 -9.84 20.27 -17.08
CA LEU A 111 -9.38 19.28 -18.06
C LEU A 111 -10.14 17.95 -17.99
N LEU A 112 -10.97 17.75 -16.97
CA LEU A 112 -11.72 16.51 -16.79
C LEU A 112 -13.04 16.51 -17.56
N SER A 113 -13.51 15.31 -17.92
CA SER A 113 -14.80 15.15 -18.59
C SER A 113 -15.95 15.71 -17.72
N LYS A 114 -17.05 16.14 -18.35
CA LYS A 114 -18.25 16.62 -17.62
C LYS A 114 -18.76 15.58 -16.61
N ARG A 115 -18.70 14.29 -16.96
CA ARG A 115 -19.10 13.20 -16.09
C ARG A 115 -18.19 13.12 -14.86
N THR A 116 -16.87 13.15 -15.05
CA THR A 116 -15.89 13.09 -13.97
C THR A 116 -16.04 14.29 -13.03
N ASN A 117 -16.19 15.50 -13.58
CA ASN A 117 -16.43 16.71 -12.77
C ASN A 117 -17.74 16.61 -11.96
N SER A 118 -18.80 16.03 -12.53
CA SER A 118 -20.05 15.77 -11.80
C SER A 118 -19.84 14.78 -10.65
N THR A 119 -19.10 13.69 -10.88
CA THR A 119 -18.81 12.69 -9.83
C THR A 119 -17.97 13.29 -8.70
N LEU A 120 -16.97 14.11 -9.01
CA LEU A 120 -16.17 14.82 -8.00
C LEU A 120 -17.02 15.83 -7.21
N SER A 121 -17.93 16.53 -7.88
CA SER A 121 -18.87 17.46 -7.23
C SER A 121 -19.83 16.71 -6.29
N ASP A 122 -20.30 15.53 -6.68
CA ASP A 122 -21.13 14.69 -5.82
C ASP A 122 -20.33 14.23 -4.59
N LEU A 123 -19.08 13.75 -4.76
CA LEU A 123 -18.20 13.38 -3.64
C LEU A 123 -17.95 14.55 -2.69
N TRP A 124 -17.75 15.76 -3.21
CA TRP A 124 -17.59 16.96 -2.39
C TRP A 124 -18.83 17.24 -1.55
N ARG A 125 -20.03 17.18 -2.16
CA ARG A 125 -21.30 17.38 -1.44
C ARG A 125 -21.52 16.33 -0.37
N LEU A 126 -21.15 15.08 -0.64
CA LEU A 126 -21.19 14.01 0.36
C LEU A 126 -20.27 14.34 1.54
N TRP A 127 -19.05 14.81 1.25
CA TRP A 127 -18.11 15.21 2.30
C TRP A 127 -18.60 16.39 3.13
N GLU A 128 -19.23 17.39 2.48
CA GLU A 128 -19.89 18.51 3.14
C GLU A 128 -21.05 18.05 4.04
N HIS A 129 -21.88 17.11 3.57
CA HIS A 129 -22.95 16.50 4.37
C HIS A 129 -22.42 15.71 5.57
N MET A 130 -21.21 15.15 5.46
CA MET A 130 -20.48 14.51 6.56
C MET A 130 -19.74 15.51 7.47
N ASP A 131 -20.08 16.81 7.42
CA ASP A 131 -19.44 17.88 8.18
C ASP A 131 -17.91 17.92 8.00
N PHE A 132 -17.44 17.58 6.78
CA PHE A 132 -16.02 17.48 6.44
C PHE A 132 -15.21 16.51 7.32
N MET A 133 -15.84 15.46 7.84
CA MET A 133 -15.17 14.39 8.59
C MET A 133 -13.97 13.83 7.79
N LEU A 134 -12.84 13.66 8.46
CA LEU A 134 -11.62 13.10 7.86
C LEU A 134 -11.58 11.57 8.05
N PRO A 135 -10.95 10.84 7.12
CA PRO A 135 -10.56 9.45 7.31
C PRO A 135 -9.71 9.27 8.60
N PRO A 136 -9.78 8.12 9.29
CA PRO A 136 -9.16 7.92 10.61
C PRO A 136 -7.67 8.27 10.66
N GLU A 137 -6.89 7.88 9.65
CA GLU A 137 -5.47 8.23 9.56
C GLU A 137 -5.26 9.75 9.48
N LEU A 138 -6.05 10.45 8.67
CA LEU A 138 -5.95 11.90 8.50
C LEU A 138 -6.43 12.65 9.75
N MET A 139 -7.41 12.12 10.47
CA MET A 139 -7.81 12.66 11.79
C MET A 139 -6.63 12.63 12.76
N LEU A 140 -5.89 11.51 12.83
CA LEU A 140 -4.72 11.41 13.69
C LEU A 140 -3.62 12.39 13.28
N ILE A 141 -3.36 12.52 11.97
CA ILE A 141 -2.39 13.51 11.47
C ILE A 141 -2.80 14.92 11.91
N ASP A 142 -4.09 15.25 11.80
CA ASP A 142 -4.61 16.55 12.23
C ASP A 142 -4.53 16.76 13.75
N GLU A 143 -4.77 15.72 14.55
CA GLU A 143 -4.59 15.74 16.01
C GLU A 143 -3.13 15.93 16.42
N VAL A 144 -2.18 15.26 15.75
CA VAL A 144 -0.73 15.47 16.01
C VAL A 144 -0.34 16.91 15.64
N ARG A 145 -0.88 17.43 14.53
CA ARG A 145 -0.62 18.78 14.05
C ARG A 145 -1.13 19.86 15.02
N SER A 146 -2.39 19.72 15.45
CA SER A 146 -3.07 20.65 16.36
C SER A 146 -2.67 20.49 17.84
N GLY A 147 -2.12 19.32 18.19
CA GLY A 147 -1.68 18.98 19.53
C GLY A 147 -0.45 19.74 20.04
N SER A 148 -0.06 19.42 21.27
CA SER A 148 1.10 20.02 21.93
C SER A 148 2.41 19.74 21.18
N GLU A 149 3.33 20.70 21.18
CA GLU A 149 4.71 20.52 20.69
C GLU A 149 5.51 19.44 21.45
N ARG A 150 5.02 18.97 22.61
CA ARG A 150 5.76 18.06 23.49
C ARG A 150 5.19 16.64 23.46
N ALA A 151 5.73 15.82 22.57
CA ALA A 151 5.60 14.37 22.64
C ALA A 151 6.25 13.81 23.92
N ILE A 152 5.69 12.74 24.49
CA ILE A 152 6.24 12.06 25.68
C ILE A 152 7.51 11.26 25.37
N SER A 153 7.72 10.90 24.10
CA SER A 153 8.92 10.24 23.60
C SER A 153 9.41 10.92 22.34
N LYS A 154 10.72 11.16 22.26
CA LYS A 154 11.36 11.70 21.06
C LYS A 154 11.97 10.58 20.23
N PHE A 155 11.73 10.64 18.93
CA PHE A 155 12.34 9.75 17.95
C PHE A 155 12.78 10.54 16.72
N SER A 156 13.68 9.95 15.94
CA SER A 156 14.09 10.45 14.63
C SER A 156 13.49 9.56 13.55
N VAL A 157 12.88 10.13 12.52
CA VAL A 157 12.37 9.36 11.37
C VAL A 157 13.37 9.45 10.22
N HIS A 158 13.70 8.31 9.64
CA HIS A 158 14.66 8.18 8.55
C HIS A 158 13.96 7.63 7.32
N LYS A 159 14.06 8.34 6.21
CA LYS A 159 13.53 7.92 4.91
C LYS A 159 14.53 8.18 3.79
N ILE A 160 14.28 7.58 2.64
CA ILE A 160 14.91 7.97 1.38
C ILE A 160 13.93 8.88 0.64
N ASP A 161 14.44 9.91 -0.02
CA ASP A 161 13.57 10.81 -0.78
C ASP A 161 12.90 10.10 -1.95
N GLY A 162 11.58 10.29 -2.06
CA GLY A 162 10.73 9.60 -3.02
C GLY A 162 10.43 8.14 -2.68
N TRP A 163 10.91 7.62 -1.55
CA TRP A 163 10.72 6.23 -1.15
C TRP A 163 10.54 6.02 0.37
N PRO A 164 9.35 5.62 0.85
CA PRO A 164 8.12 5.39 0.09
C PRO A 164 7.58 6.65 -0.59
N ARG A 165 6.68 6.46 -1.57
CA ARG A 165 5.88 7.56 -2.12
C ARG A 165 4.82 7.94 -1.09
N LEU A 166 4.86 9.19 -0.66
CA LEU A 166 3.97 9.72 0.35
C LEU A 166 3.03 10.73 -0.29
N ASP A 167 1.79 10.78 0.19
CA ASP A 167 0.88 11.87 -0.13
C ASP A 167 1.29 13.17 0.60
N ARG A 168 0.53 14.26 0.38
CA ARG A 168 0.83 15.56 0.99
C ARG A 168 0.72 15.55 2.51
N PHE A 169 -0.30 14.89 3.07
CA PHE A 169 -0.55 14.85 4.52
C PHE A 169 0.51 14.01 5.21
N GLN A 170 0.89 12.90 4.57
CA GLN A 170 1.95 12.04 5.05
C GLN A 170 3.31 12.76 5.04
N SER A 171 3.60 13.53 3.99
CA SER A 171 4.83 14.33 3.90
C SER A 171 4.86 15.44 4.95
N GLU A 172 3.75 16.19 5.10
CA GLU A 172 3.61 17.23 6.12
C GLU A 172 3.78 16.69 7.54
N LEU A 173 3.23 15.50 7.83
CA LEU A 173 3.45 14.84 9.12
C LEU A 173 4.92 14.54 9.35
N LEU A 174 5.64 14.02 8.35
CA LEU A 174 7.05 13.71 8.51
C LEU A 174 7.90 14.96 8.74
N ASP A 175 7.59 16.06 8.07
CA ASP A 175 8.27 17.33 8.28
C ASP A 175 8.03 17.81 9.72
N LEU A 176 6.77 17.77 10.19
CA LEU A 176 6.40 18.10 11.56
C LEU A 176 7.11 17.23 12.61
N LEU A 177 7.15 15.91 12.39
CA LEU A 177 7.82 14.96 13.29
C LEU A 177 9.33 15.17 13.29
N SER A 178 9.92 15.59 12.16
CA SER A 178 11.35 15.91 12.06
C SER A 178 11.69 17.18 12.82
N GLU A 179 10.85 18.22 12.74
CA GLU A 179 11.03 19.47 13.47
C GLU A 179 10.92 19.30 14.99
N ARG A 180 9.97 18.47 15.45
CA ARG A 180 9.70 18.26 16.89
C ARG A 180 10.54 17.13 17.50
N GLY A 181 11.13 16.29 16.66
CA GLY A 181 11.76 15.02 17.01
C GLY A 181 13.20 15.13 17.51
N ALA A 182 13.94 14.02 17.36
CA ALA A 182 15.37 13.96 17.60
C ALA A 182 16.15 14.10 16.28
N GLU A 183 17.40 14.56 16.39
CA GLU A 183 18.30 14.70 15.23
C GLU A 183 18.51 13.36 14.49
N PRO A 184 18.42 13.35 13.14
CA PRO A 184 18.63 12.14 12.36
C PRO A 184 20.07 11.63 12.45
N ASN A 185 20.22 10.36 12.83
CA ASN A 185 21.48 9.63 12.68
C ASN A 185 21.84 9.39 11.20
N GLN A 186 22.86 10.11 10.71
CA GLN A 186 23.36 10.04 9.34
C GLN A 186 23.88 8.65 8.93
N ASN A 187 24.41 7.86 9.87
CA ASN A 187 24.86 6.49 9.57
C ASN A 187 23.68 5.60 9.16
N LEU A 188 22.54 5.73 9.86
CA LEU A 188 21.34 4.98 9.52
C LEU A 188 20.74 5.40 8.18
N LEU A 189 20.81 6.69 7.84
CA LEU A 189 20.44 7.18 6.50
C LEU A 189 21.33 6.58 5.42
N GLY A 190 22.66 6.55 5.64
CA GLY A 190 23.60 5.92 4.72
C GLY A 190 23.32 4.44 4.50
N ILE A 191 22.94 3.71 5.55
CA ILE A 191 22.53 2.30 5.45
C ILE A 191 21.26 2.15 4.64
N LEU A 192 20.22 2.94 4.92
CA LEU A 192 19.00 2.91 4.11
C LEU A 192 19.31 3.18 2.65
N GLN A 193 20.07 4.24 2.36
CA GLN A 193 20.50 4.58 1.01
C GLN A 193 21.24 3.41 0.36
N GLU A 194 22.15 2.74 1.05
CA GLU A 194 22.86 1.58 0.51
C GLU A 194 21.90 0.42 0.17
N ILE A 195 20.94 0.12 1.05
CA ILE A 195 19.99 -0.99 0.88
C ILE A 195 19.11 -0.80 -0.36
N TYR A 196 18.69 0.43 -0.62
CA TYR A 196 17.68 0.76 -1.63
C TYR A 196 18.22 1.57 -2.82
N SER A 197 19.52 1.88 -2.85
CA SER A 197 20.14 2.49 -4.01
C SER A 197 20.01 1.56 -5.21
N LEU A 198 19.51 2.11 -6.31
CA LEU A 198 19.56 1.41 -7.59
C LEU A 198 21.03 1.28 -8.01
N PRO A 199 21.54 0.06 -8.28
CA PRO A 199 22.88 -0.10 -8.81
C PRO A 199 23.04 0.72 -10.09
N THR A 200 24.12 1.49 -10.21
CA THR A 200 24.45 2.15 -11.48
C THR A 200 24.92 1.07 -12.45
N PRO A 201 24.35 0.97 -13.67
CA PRO A 201 24.76 -0.03 -14.63
C PRO A 201 26.22 0.18 -15.00
N SER A 202 27.01 -0.86 -14.82
CA SER A 202 28.38 -0.96 -15.31
C SER A 202 28.46 -2.01 -16.43
N ALA A 203 29.63 -2.17 -17.03
CA ALA A 203 29.87 -3.20 -18.02
C ALA A 203 29.59 -4.63 -17.48
N THR A 204 29.70 -4.84 -16.16
CA THR A 204 29.54 -6.15 -15.49
C THR A 204 28.14 -6.38 -14.92
N THR A 205 27.22 -5.43 -15.06
CA THR A 205 25.84 -5.55 -14.56
C THR A 205 25.06 -6.60 -15.37
N SER A 206 24.33 -7.49 -14.67
CA SER A 206 23.54 -8.53 -15.31
C SER A 206 22.37 -7.95 -16.12
N ALA A 207 21.82 -8.72 -17.06
CA ALA A 207 20.69 -8.24 -17.86
C ALA A 207 19.46 -7.86 -17.02
N PRO A 208 19.05 -8.65 -15.99
CA PRO A 208 17.94 -8.27 -15.11
C PRO A 208 18.20 -6.96 -14.34
N GLN A 209 19.43 -6.73 -13.88
CA GLN A 209 19.80 -5.49 -13.20
C GLN A 209 19.74 -4.28 -14.14
N LYS A 210 20.17 -4.43 -15.40
CA LYS A 210 20.02 -3.39 -16.43
C LYS A 210 18.54 -3.11 -16.72
N LEU A 211 17.72 -4.14 -16.88
CA LEU A 211 16.27 -4.01 -17.09
C LEU A 211 15.64 -3.23 -15.93
N ALA A 212 15.91 -3.63 -14.69
CA ALA A 212 15.38 -2.94 -13.51
C ALA A 212 15.78 -1.46 -13.51
N HIS A 213 17.05 -1.14 -13.77
CA HIS A 213 17.51 0.24 -13.84
C HIS A 213 16.77 1.07 -14.89
N LEU A 214 16.57 0.53 -16.10
CA LEU A 214 15.82 1.22 -17.17
C LEU A 214 14.35 1.44 -16.77
N CYS A 215 13.70 0.44 -16.19
CA CYS A 215 12.31 0.53 -15.71
C CYS A 215 12.13 1.57 -14.60
N PHE A 216 13.05 1.64 -13.63
CA PHE A 216 12.93 2.56 -12.51
C PHE A 216 13.37 4.00 -12.84
N THR A 217 14.31 4.19 -13.77
CA THR A 217 14.76 5.54 -14.16
C THR A 217 13.97 6.13 -15.32
N GLY A 218 13.22 5.33 -16.07
CA GLY A 218 12.57 5.76 -17.31
C GLY A 218 13.57 6.03 -18.45
N SER A 219 14.85 5.69 -18.26
CA SER A 219 15.88 5.83 -19.29
C SER A 219 15.59 4.88 -20.44
N LYS A 220 15.83 5.34 -21.67
CA LYS A 220 15.79 4.47 -22.85
C LYS A 220 17.15 3.82 -23.03
N GLY A 221 17.17 2.51 -23.24
CA GLY A 221 18.39 1.75 -23.48
C GLY A 221 18.07 0.38 -24.05
N GLU A 222 19.04 -0.21 -24.75
CA GLU A 222 18.96 -1.59 -25.24
C GLU A 222 19.47 -2.55 -24.17
N ILE A 223 18.81 -3.70 -24.06
CA ILE A 223 19.21 -4.79 -23.17
C ILE A 223 19.76 -5.89 -24.07
N PRO A 224 20.98 -6.39 -23.81
CA PRO A 224 21.51 -7.51 -24.57
C PRO A 224 20.62 -8.74 -24.39
N VAL A 225 20.49 -9.54 -25.45
CA VAL A 225 19.78 -10.83 -25.37
C VAL A 225 20.45 -11.68 -24.28
N SER A 226 19.64 -12.20 -23.37
CA SER A 226 20.08 -12.95 -22.19
C SER A 226 19.06 -14.04 -21.88
N ASP A 227 19.54 -15.19 -21.43
CA ASP A 227 18.70 -16.31 -20.96
C ASP A 227 18.12 -16.06 -19.56
N ASP A 228 18.55 -14.98 -18.88
CA ASP A 228 18.08 -14.60 -17.54
C ASP A 228 16.72 -13.87 -17.57
N ILE A 229 16.26 -13.44 -18.75
CA ILE A 229 15.00 -12.71 -18.94
C ILE A 229 14.17 -13.43 -19.98
N GLY A 230 12.98 -13.90 -19.58
CA GLY A 230 12.02 -14.54 -20.47
C GLY A 230 10.69 -13.79 -20.49
N PHE A 231 10.04 -13.75 -21.66
CA PHE A 231 8.67 -13.29 -21.81
C PHE A 231 7.84 -14.44 -22.35
N LEU A 232 6.74 -14.76 -21.67
CA LEU A 232 5.80 -15.79 -22.09
C LEU A 232 4.43 -15.17 -22.33
N VAL A 233 3.71 -15.71 -23.30
CA VAL A 233 2.32 -15.35 -23.58
C VAL A 233 1.46 -16.55 -23.24
N ALA A 234 0.54 -16.36 -22.30
CA ALA A 234 -0.48 -17.35 -21.94
C ALA A 234 -1.81 -17.01 -22.63
N ARG A 235 -2.60 -18.04 -22.94
CA ARG A 235 -3.94 -17.92 -23.52
C ARG A 235 -4.94 -17.30 -22.54
N ASP A 236 -4.84 -17.71 -21.28
CA ASP A 236 -5.73 -17.33 -20.19
C ASP A 236 -4.98 -17.35 -18.85
N PRO A 237 -5.57 -16.79 -17.79
CA PRO A 237 -4.88 -16.70 -16.50
C PRO A 237 -4.57 -18.03 -15.82
N LEU A 238 -5.34 -19.09 -16.11
CA LEU A 238 -5.04 -20.42 -15.56
C LEU A 238 -3.77 -20.98 -16.22
N GLN A 239 -3.65 -20.83 -17.54
CA GLN A 239 -2.43 -21.24 -18.23
C GLN A 239 -1.21 -20.42 -17.77
N GLU A 240 -1.38 -19.14 -17.46
CA GLU A 240 -0.30 -18.32 -16.91
C GLU A 240 0.23 -18.89 -15.58
N VAL A 241 -0.69 -19.28 -14.68
CA VAL A 241 -0.39 -19.94 -13.42
C VAL A 241 0.30 -21.29 -13.63
N GLU A 242 -0.18 -22.11 -14.56
CA GLU A 242 0.43 -23.41 -14.90
C GLU A 242 1.85 -23.23 -15.46
N CYS A 243 2.06 -22.26 -16.35
CA CYS A 243 3.36 -21.92 -16.91
C CYS A 243 4.34 -21.45 -15.82
N ALA A 244 3.90 -20.55 -14.94
CA ALA A 244 4.71 -20.08 -13.81
C ALA A 244 5.10 -21.25 -12.88
N THR A 245 4.14 -22.12 -12.56
CA THR A 245 4.36 -23.31 -11.74
C THR A 245 5.36 -24.28 -12.39
N GLY A 246 5.25 -24.50 -13.71
CA GLY A 246 6.20 -25.32 -14.46
C GLY A 246 7.62 -24.75 -14.49
N ILE A 247 7.76 -23.41 -14.57
CA ILE A 247 9.07 -22.75 -14.44
C ILE A 247 9.67 -22.99 -13.06
N ILE A 248 8.89 -22.83 -11.99
CA ILE A 248 9.33 -23.03 -10.60
C ILE A 248 9.78 -24.48 -10.39
N GLN A 249 9.02 -25.44 -10.89
CA GLN A 249 9.40 -26.85 -10.86
C GLN A 249 10.73 -27.07 -11.58
N SER A 250 10.89 -26.52 -12.79
CA SER A 250 12.13 -26.65 -13.56
C SER A 250 13.34 -26.01 -12.86
N LEU A 251 13.17 -24.88 -12.18
CA LEU A 251 14.24 -24.24 -11.40
C LEU A 251 14.61 -25.08 -10.18
N THR A 252 13.61 -25.65 -9.49
CA THR A 252 13.84 -26.51 -8.33
C THR A 252 14.53 -27.82 -8.73
N ASP A 253 14.14 -28.42 -9.86
CA ASP A 253 14.79 -29.61 -10.43
C ASP A 253 16.26 -29.34 -10.80
N LYS A 254 16.61 -28.08 -11.09
CA LYS A 254 17.99 -27.62 -11.33
C LYS A 254 18.74 -27.26 -10.03
N GLY A 255 18.12 -27.40 -8.87
CA GLY A 255 18.72 -27.19 -7.56
C GLY A 255 18.59 -25.78 -6.99
N VAL A 256 17.78 -24.90 -7.60
CA VAL A 256 17.47 -23.58 -7.00
C VAL A 256 16.61 -23.79 -5.76
N LEU A 257 16.95 -23.13 -4.66
CA LEU A 257 16.19 -23.27 -3.42
C LEU A 257 14.86 -22.51 -3.52
N PRO A 258 13.75 -23.03 -2.96
CA PRO A 258 12.46 -22.32 -3.01
C PRO A 258 12.50 -20.90 -2.43
N GLU A 259 13.37 -20.63 -1.45
CA GLU A 259 13.53 -19.30 -0.84
C GLU A 259 14.23 -18.27 -1.74
N GLU A 260 14.86 -18.72 -2.83
CA GLU A 260 15.47 -17.88 -3.85
C GLU A 260 14.48 -17.50 -4.97
N ILE A 261 13.28 -18.08 -4.96
CA ILE A 261 12.25 -17.88 -5.98
C ILE A 261 11.17 -16.93 -5.44
N GLY A 262 11.08 -15.74 -6.03
CA GLY A 262 10.03 -14.77 -5.76
C GLY A 262 9.02 -14.70 -6.91
N VAL A 263 7.72 -14.71 -6.59
CA VAL A 263 6.64 -14.59 -7.57
C VAL A 263 5.72 -13.44 -7.19
N LEU A 264 5.50 -12.54 -8.16
CA LEU A 264 4.52 -11.45 -8.05
C LEU A 264 3.30 -11.82 -8.87
N LEU A 265 2.14 -11.88 -8.22
CA LEU A 265 0.88 -12.19 -8.87
C LEU A 265 0.07 -10.90 -9.10
N PRO A 266 -0.73 -10.84 -10.17
CA PRO A 266 -1.70 -9.76 -10.33
C PRO A 266 -2.68 -9.72 -9.15
N ASP A 267 -3.12 -8.53 -8.75
CA ASP A 267 -4.15 -8.37 -7.71
C ASP A 267 -5.54 -8.69 -8.27
N ALA A 268 -5.76 -9.97 -8.57
CA ALA A 268 -7.07 -10.51 -8.92
C ALA A 268 -7.36 -11.75 -8.06
N PRO A 269 -8.62 -11.92 -7.60
CA PRO A 269 -8.97 -12.89 -6.56
C PRO A 269 -8.69 -14.34 -6.96
N TYR A 270 -8.63 -14.65 -8.26
CA TYR A 270 -8.43 -16.01 -8.75
C TYR A 270 -6.95 -16.44 -8.83
N TYR A 271 -5.99 -15.49 -8.96
CA TYR A 271 -4.58 -15.86 -9.13
C TYR A 271 -4.03 -16.52 -7.87
N ALA A 272 -4.30 -15.96 -6.69
CA ALA A 272 -3.78 -16.49 -5.44
C ALA A 272 -4.23 -17.93 -5.18
N GLN A 273 -5.51 -18.23 -5.40
CA GLN A 273 -6.05 -19.58 -5.21
C GLN A 273 -5.53 -20.55 -6.27
N ALA A 274 -5.62 -20.19 -7.55
CA ALA A 274 -5.15 -21.06 -8.63
C ALA A 274 -3.65 -21.38 -8.50
N PHE A 275 -2.86 -20.40 -8.09
CA PHE A 275 -1.42 -20.57 -7.89
C PHE A 275 -1.10 -21.47 -6.67
N ALA A 276 -1.84 -21.32 -5.57
CA ALA A 276 -1.73 -22.23 -4.42
C ALA A 276 -2.06 -23.68 -4.80
N ASP A 277 -3.14 -23.88 -5.55
CA ASP A 277 -3.57 -25.21 -6.00
C ASP A 277 -2.52 -25.83 -6.92
N ALA A 278 -2.00 -25.07 -7.88
CA ALA A 278 -0.96 -25.53 -8.81
C ALA A 278 0.34 -25.94 -8.09
N LEU A 279 0.81 -25.14 -7.13
CA LEU A 279 2.02 -25.47 -6.35
C LEU A 279 1.83 -26.68 -5.44
N THR A 280 0.61 -26.86 -4.90
CA THR A 280 0.27 -28.03 -4.08
C THR A 280 0.41 -29.32 -4.90
N VAL A 281 0.01 -29.31 -6.17
CA VAL A 281 0.14 -30.47 -7.07
C VAL A 281 1.61 -30.88 -7.27
N ILE A 282 2.52 -29.91 -7.35
CA ILE A 282 3.96 -30.17 -7.51
C ILE A 282 4.74 -30.25 -6.20
N GLY A 283 4.05 -30.18 -5.05
CA GLY A 283 4.64 -30.33 -3.72
C GLY A 283 5.59 -29.20 -3.30
N GLN A 284 5.45 -28.00 -3.87
CA GLN A 284 6.32 -26.87 -3.56
C GLN A 284 5.78 -26.05 -2.37
N PRO A 285 6.64 -25.67 -1.40
CA PRO A 285 6.23 -24.83 -0.29
C PRO A 285 5.91 -23.40 -0.77
N ILE A 286 4.89 -22.79 -0.17
CA ILE A 286 4.51 -21.40 -0.45
C ILE A 286 4.36 -20.59 0.84
N ALA A 287 4.75 -19.32 0.78
CA ALA A 287 4.54 -18.33 1.82
C ALA A 287 4.04 -17.02 1.20
N GLY A 288 3.25 -16.25 1.95
CA GLY A 288 2.89 -14.88 1.59
C GLY A 288 1.70 -14.70 0.63
N LEU A 289 0.96 -15.76 0.30
CA LEU A 289 -0.29 -15.60 -0.46
C LEU A 289 -1.38 -14.98 0.41
N THR A 290 -1.97 -13.89 -0.09
CA THR A 290 -3.20 -13.32 0.47
C THR A 290 -4.38 -13.95 -0.24
N ILE A 291 -5.03 -14.93 0.39
CA ILE A 291 -6.22 -15.57 -0.18
C ILE A 291 -7.40 -14.60 0.00
N LYS A 292 -7.76 -13.89 -1.07
CA LYS A 292 -9.02 -13.15 -1.15
C LYS A 292 -10.10 -14.12 -1.62
N ILE A 293 -11.03 -14.48 -0.73
CA ILE A 293 -12.18 -15.30 -1.12
C ILE A 293 -13.08 -14.42 -2.00
N PRO A 294 -13.31 -14.74 -3.28
CA PRO A 294 -14.26 -14.00 -4.08
C PRO A 294 -15.66 -14.19 -3.47
N LEU A 295 -16.25 -13.11 -2.98
CA LEU A 295 -17.69 -13.08 -2.70
C LEU A 295 -18.38 -13.27 -4.05
N ARG A 296 -18.93 -14.46 -4.29
CA ARG A 296 -19.83 -14.66 -5.42
C ARG A 296 -21.08 -13.86 -5.15
N ASP A 297 -21.33 -12.84 -5.96
CA ASP A 297 -22.67 -12.31 -6.16
C ASP A 297 -23.52 -13.43 -6.76
N LEU A 298 -24.18 -14.20 -5.89
CA LEU A 298 -25.24 -15.09 -6.32
C LEU A 298 -26.40 -14.18 -6.75
N PRO A 299 -26.81 -14.18 -8.03
CA PRO A 299 -28.07 -13.53 -8.37
C PRO A 299 -29.17 -14.25 -7.58
N LEU A 300 -29.91 -13.49 -6.77
CA LEU A 300 -31.15 -13.95 -6.15
C LEU A 300 -32.08 -14.44 -7.27
N ILE A 301 -32.11 -15.75 -7.51
CA ILE A 301 -33.14 -16.38 -8.31
C ILE A 301 -34.43 -16.13 -7.54
N LYS A 302 -35.23 -15.17 -8.00
CA LYS A 302 -36.63 -15.04 -7.61
C LYS A 302 -37.32 -16.35 -7.99
N ILE A 303 -37.50 -17.23 -7.02
CA ILE A 303 -38.42 -18.36 -7.14
C ILE A 303 -39.81 -17.73 -7.19
N GLY A 304 -40.34 -17.57 -8.40
CA GLY A 304 -41.70 -17.10 -8.61
C GLY A 304 -42.69 -18.05 -7.97
N GLU A 305 -43.51 -17.52 -7.07
CA GLU A 305 -44.70 -18.17 -6.55
C GLU A 305 -45.58 -18.63 -7.72
N HIS A 306 -45.61 -19.94 -7.99
CA HIS A 306 -46.71 -20.55 -8.72
C HIS A 306 -47.90 -20.62 -7.77
N SER A 307 -48.67 -19.53 -7.75
CA SER A 307 -50.00 -19.51 -7.17
C SER A 307 -50.89 -20.46 -7.98
N ARG A 308 -51.38 -21.50 -7.30
CA ARG A 308 -52.42 -22.39 -7.80
C ARG A 308 -53.70 -21.61 -8.04
N ARG A 309 -54.21 -21.64 -9.28
CA ARG A 309 -55.62 -21.87 -9.57
C ARG A 309 -55.72 -22.77 -10.80
#